data_AF-A0A2V9L8L2-F1
#
_entry.id   AF-A0A2V9L8L2-F1
#
_cell.length_a   1.000
_cell.length_b   1.000
_cell.length_c   1.000
_cell.angle_alpha   90.00
_cell.angle_beta   90.00
_cell.angle_gamma   90.00
#
_symmetry.space_group_name_H-M   'P 1'
#
loop_
_entity.id
_entity.type
_entity.pdbx_description
1 polymer ?
#
loop_
_entity_poly.entity_id
_entity_poly.type
_entity_poly.pdbx_seq_one_letter_code
_entity_poly.pdbx_strand_id
1 'polypeptide(L)'
;MLSASALESTRILLNSTSRLFPQGVGNSSGVLGHYLMDHFTLEGAGGILASLKSSKREPIDNPAGYLIAKYMNTGSRRNRNFLRGYRFDGDASQSLYEHAFSTPGFGGEFRRKVREEIPYYFGITAQGE
;
A
#
# COMPACT_ATOMS: atom_id res chain seq x y z
N MET A 1 21.42 15.93 -7.90
CA MET A 1 20.26 15.04 -7.72
C MET A 1 19.43 15.56 -6.56
N LEU A 2 18.10 15.64 -6.69
CA LEU A 2 17.17 16.06 -5.63
C LEU A 2 16.28 14.86 -5.28
N SER A 3 16.27 14.47 -4.01
CA SER A 3 15.62 13.22 -3.54
C SER A 3 14.69 13.50 -2.35
N ALA A 4 13.80 14.49 -2.49
CA ALA A 4 12.87 14.90 -1.43
C ALA A 4 11.50 14.18 -1.50
N SER A 5 11.33 13.15 -2.34
CA SER A 5 10.04 12.56 -2.76
C SER A 5 9.34 13.36 -3.86
N ALA A 6 8.35 12.76 -4.55
CA ALA A 6 7.75 13.33 -5.77
C ALA A 6 7.16 14.73 -5.57
N LEU A 7 6.33 14.91 -4.54
CA LEU A 7 5.65 16.18 -4.27
C LEU A 7 6.61 17.26 -3.76
N GLU A 8 7.47 16.91 -2.80
CA GLU A 8 8.38 17.89 -2.20
C GLU A 8 9.53 18.27 -3.14
N SER A 9 10.05 17.34 -3.94
CA SER A 9 11.00 17.68 -5.01
C SER A 9 10.37 18.66 -6.00
N THR A 10 9.11 18.42 -6.40
CA THR A 10 8.36 19.33 -7.28
C THR A 10 8.20 20.71 -6.63
N ARG A 11 7.77 20.77 -5.36
CA ARG A 11 7.60 22.00 -4.61
C ARG A 11 8.92 22.78 -4.50
N ILE A 12 10.01 22.12 -4.14
CA ILE A 12 11.33 22.74 -4.03
C ILE A 12 11.75 23.34 -5.37
N LEU A 13 11.60 22.59 -6.46
CA LEU A 13 11.99 23.04 -7.80
C LEU A 13 11.16 24.24 -8.29
N LEU A 14 9.84 24.22 -8.08
CA LEU A 14 8.96 25.35 -8.40
C LEU A 14 9.30 26.62 -7.59
N ASN A 15 9.69 26.46 -6.32
CA ASN A 15 10.08 27.59 -5.46
C ASN A 15 11.55 28.01 -5.63
N SER A 16 12.36 27.25 -6.38
CA SER A 16 13.76 27.57 -6.64
C SER A 16 13.87 28.57 -7.78
N THR A 17 13.47 29.82 -7.54
CA THR A 17 13.44 30.87 -8.58
C THR A 17 14.71 31.69 -8.61
N SER A 18 15.14 32.09 -9.80
CA SER A 18 16.22 33.07 -9.99
C SER A 18 16.02 33.86 -11.29
N ARG A 19 16.89 34.83 -11.58
CA ARG A 19 16.86 35.57 -12.87
C ARG A 19 16.96 34.63 -14.09
N LEU A 20 17.68 33.51 -13.97
CA LEU A 20 17.80 32.51 -15.03
C LEU A 20 16.64 31.50 -15.04
N PHE A 21 15.97 31.31 -13.90
CA PHE A 21 14.86 30.37 -13.72
C PHE A 21 13.66 31.07 -13.08
N PRO A 22 12.99 31.98 -13.79
CA PRO A 22 11.89 32.77 -13.21
C PRO A 22 10.66 31.93 -12.83
N GLN A 23 10.52 30.74 -13.40
CA GLN A 23 9.41 29.80 -13.14
C GLN A 23 9.83 28.58 -12.30
N GLY A 24 11.00 28.65 -11.65
CA GLY A 24 11.59 27.53 -10.92
C GLY A 24 12.60 26.72 -11.74
N VAL A 25 13.60 26.16 -11.07
CA VAL A 25 14.63 25.32 -11.69
C VAL A 25 13.98 24.06 -12.26
N GLY A 26 14.28 23.75 -13.53
CA GLY A 26 13.73 22.56 -14.21
C GLY A 26 12.32 22.73 -14.75
N ASN A 27 11.71 23.92 -14.63
CA ASN A 27 10.37 24.21 -15.15
C ASN A 27 10.35 24.98 -16.49
N SER A 28 11.40 24.87 -17.31
CA SER A 28 11.48 25.61 -18.58
C SER A 28 10.43 25.18 -19.61
N SER A 29 9.93 23.94 -19.52
CA SER A 29 8.86 23.40 -20.36
C SER A 29 7.47 23.60 -19.79
N GLY A 30 7.35 24.12 -18.56
CA GLY A 30 6.06 24.29 -17.87
C GLY A 30 5.40 22.98 -17.40
N VAL A 31 6.06 21.83 -17.52
CA VAL A 31 5.48 20.52 -17.14
C VAL A 31 5.79 20.09 -15.70
N LEU A 32 6.60 20.86 -14.96
CA LEU A 32 6.96 20.49 -13.60
C LEU A 32 5.71 20.51 -12.70
N GLY A 33 5.42 19.37 -12.06
CA GLY A 33 4.20 19.17 -11.27
C GLY A 33 2.99 18.72 -12.06
N HIS A 34 3.12 18.53 -13.38
CA HIS A 34 2.11 17.87 -14.20
C HIS A 34 2.32 16.35 -14.25
N TYR A 35 1.28 15.62 -14.66
CA TYR A 35 1.30 14.17 -14.81
C TYR A 35 1.57 13.42 -13.50
N LEU A 36 1.15 13.99 -12.37
CA LEU A 36 1.12 13.27 -11.10
C LEU A 36 0.25 12.02 -11.26
N MET A 37 0.81 10.87 -10.91
CA MET A 37 0.12 9.58 -10.92
C MET A 37 0.24 8.97 -9.53
N ASP A 38 -0.82 8.29 -9.13
CA ASP A 38 -0.87 7.45 -7.95
C ASP A 38 -1.75 6.24 -8.25
N HIS A 39 -1.70 5.22 -7.39
CA HIS A 39 -2.60 4.09 -7.48
C HIS A 39 -3.97 4.48 -6.92
N PHE A 40 -5.04 4.26 -7.71
CA PHE A 40 -6.39 4.44 -7.21
C PHE A 40 -6.83 3.17 -6.47
N THR A 41 -6.70 3.20 -5.15
CA THR A 41 -7.13 2.11 -4.28
C THR A 41 -8.62 2.23 -4.00
N LEU A 42 -9.39 1.23 -4.45
CA LEU A 42 -10.85 1.23 -4.40
C LEU A 42 -11.37 0.63 -3.09
N GLU A 43 -11.23 -0.68 -2.97
CA GLU A 43 -11.84 -1.49 -1.93
C GLU A 43 -10.88 -2.60 -1.53
N GLY A 44 -10.86 -2.89 -0.24
CA GLY A 44 -10.10 -3.99 0.32
C GLY A 44 -11.01 -4.96 1.07
N ALA A 45 -10.58 -6.19 1.18
CA ALA A 45 -11.17 -7.19 2.03
C ALA A 45 -10.07 -7.93 2.77
N GLY A 46 -10.38 -8.45 3.95
CA GLY A 46 -9.39 -9.15 4.75
C GLY A 46 -9.98 -9.59 6.07
N GLY A 47 -9.18 -10.31 6.84
CA GLY A 47 -9.63 -10.77 8.14
C GLY A 47 -8.58 -11.55 8.90
N ILE A 48 -8.90 -11.79 10.18
CA ILE A 48 -8.11 -12.60 11.09
C ILE A 48 -8.48 -14.07 10.91
N LEU A 49 -7.48 -14.90 10.65
CA LEU A 49 -7.57 -16.35 10.57
C LEU A 49 -7.24 -16.94 11.95
N ALA A 50 -8.17 -16.78 12.91
CA ALA A 50 -7.97 -17.19 14.30
C ALA A 50 -7.67 -18.70 14.48
N SER A 51 -8.13 -19.53 13.54
CA SER A 51 -7.85 -20.98 13.52
C SER A 51 -6.39 -21.33 13.22
N LEU A 52 -5.62 -20.40 12.64
CA LEU A 52 -4.20 -20.60 12.30
C LEU A 52 -3.25 -20.04 13.35
N LYS A 53 -3.73 -19.68 14.54
CA LYS A 53 -2.93 -19.01 15.57
C LYS A 53 -1.69 -19.81 16.00
N SER A 54 -0.61 -19.10 16.31
CA SER A 54 0.67 -19.65 16.74
C SER A 54 1.15 -18.94 18.01
N SER A 55 1.85 -19.68 18.87
CA SER A 55 2.59 -19.12 20.01
C SER A 55 4.01 -18.70 19.65
N LYS A 56 4.43 -18.92 18.41
CA LYS A 56 5.76 -18.61 17.90
C LYS A 56 5.66 -17.56 16.81
N ARG A 57 6.38 -16.46 17.01
CA ARG A 57 6.63 -15.49 15.96
C ARG A 57 7.51 -16.13 14.88
N GLU A 58 7.04 -16.10 13.65
CA GLU A 58 7.83 -16.53 12.51
C GLU A 58 8.84 -15.44 12.11
N PRO A 59 10.09 -15.81 11.79
CA PRO A 59 11.04 -14.89 11.20
C PRO A 59 10.52 -14.45 9.83
N ILE A 60 10.45 -13.15 9.60
CA ILE A 60 10.00 -12.58 8.34
C ILE A 60 11.21 -11.94 7.66
N ASP A 61 11.92 -12.73 6.85
CA ASP A 61 13.15 -12.26 6.21
C ASP A 61 12.88 -11.48 4.92
N ASN A 62 11.70 -11.66 4.29
CA ASN A 62 11.13 -10.82 3.22
C ASN A 62 9.68 -11.29 2.93
N PRO A 63 8.64 -10.69 3.52
CA PRO A 63 7.27 -11.08 3.17
C PRO A 63 6.97 -10.55 1.77
N ALA A 64 6.95 -11.44 0.77
CA ALA A 64 6.40 -11.09 -0.53
C ALA A 64 4.88 -11.17 -0.43
N GLY A 65 4.21 -10.03 -0.65
CA GLY A 65 2.77 -10.03 -0.93
C GLY A 65 2.46 -10.84 -2.19
N TYR A 66 1.18 -11.09 -2.44
CA TYR A 66 0.72 -11.72 -3.67
C TYR A 66 0.09 -10.70 -4.61
N LEU A 67 0.08 -11.06 -5.89
CA LEU A 67 -0.50 -10.25 -6.96
C LEU A 67 -1.40 -11.13 -7.82
N ILE A 68 -2.67 -10.72 -7.93
CA ILE A 68 -3.56 -11.18 -9.00
C ILE A 68 -3.44 -10.17 -10.13
N ALA A 69 -2.72 -10.57 -11.18
CA ALA A 69 -2.48 -9.73 -12.34
C ALA A 69 -3.80 -9.29 -13.00
N LYS A 70 -3.76 -8.12 -13.63
CA LYS A 70 -4.86 -7.56 -14.42
C LYS A 70 -5.34 -8.57 -15.45
N TYR A 71 -6.61 -8.97 -15.34
CA TYR A 71 -7.28 -9.88 -16.27
C TYR A 71 -8.42 -9.22 -17.05
N MET A 72 -8.77 -7.98 -16.71
CA MET A 72 -9.78 -7.18 -17.40
C MET A 72 -9.15 -6.31 -18.48
N ASN A 73 -9.80 -6.22 -19.64
CA ASN A 73 -9.34 -5.48 -20.81
C ASN A 73 -8.00 -5.96 -21.35
N THR A 74 -7.77 -7.27 -21.29
CA THR A 74 -6.61 -7.96 -21.85
C THR A 74 -7.03 -8.88 -23.00
N GLY A 75 -6.25 -8.89 -24.08
CA GLY A 75 -6.51 -9.74 -25.26
C GLY A 75 -7.89 -9.53 -25.88
N SER A 76 -8.64 -10.63 -26.03
CA SER A 76 -10.01 -10.65 -26.57
C SER A 76 -11.07 -10.24 -25.54
N ARG A 77 -10.75 -10.17 -24.25
CA ARG A 77 -11.68 -9.83 -23.17
C ARG A 77 -11.71 -8.32 -22.95
N ARG A 78 -12.27 -7.58 -23.90
CA ARG A 78 -12.42 -6.12 -23.85
C ARG A 78 -13.85 -5.69 -23.55
N ASN A 79 -13.99 -4.77 -22.62
CA ASN A 79 -15.24 -4.10 -22.28
C ASN A 79 -15.16 -2.64 -22.75
N ARG A 80 -16.04 -2.23 -23.68
CA ARG A 80 -16.05 -0.85 -24.19
C ARG A 80 -16.52 0.18 -23.16
N ASN A 81 -17.24 -0.26 -22.13
CA ASN A 81 -17.77 0.59 -21.06
C ASN A 81 -16.81 0.68 -19.85
N PHE A 82 -15.69 -0.04 -19.88
CA PHE A 82 -14.66 0.01 -18.84
C PHE A 82 -13.30 0.02 -19.54
N LEU A 83 -12.68 1.18 -19.70
CA LEU A 83 -11.51 1.34 -20.58
C LEU A 83 -10.21 0.80 -19.95
N ARG A 84 -10.07 0.93 -18.63
CA ARG A 84 -8.84 0.63 -17.89
C ARG A 84 -8.87 -0.76 -17.28
N GLY A 85 -7.99 -1.06 -16.34
CA GLY A 85 -8.00 -2.32 -15.62
C GLY A 85 -7.97 -2.12 -14.13
N TYR A 86 -8.05 -3.24 -13.44
CA TYR A 86 -7.69 -3.32 -12.05
C TYR A 86 -6.87 -4.58 -11.85
N ARG A 87 -6.04 -4.56 -10.80
CA ARG A 87 -5.34 -5.71 -10.26
C ARG A 87 -5.73 -5.87 -8.80
N PHE A 88 -5.41 -7.03 -8.23
CA PHE A 88 -5.46 -7.18 -6.78
C PHE A 88 -4.09 -7.47 -6.24
N ASP A 89 -3.74 -6.83 -5.15
CA ASP A 89 -2.55 -7.15 -4.38
C ASP A 89 -2.93 -7.27 -2.92
N GLY A 90 -2.11 -7.99 -2.19
CA GLY A 90 -2.40 -8.30 -0.82
C GLY A 90 -1.24 -8.98 -0.16
N ASP A 91 -1.41 -9.24 1.13
CA ASP A 91 -0.45 -9.94 1.95
C ASP A 91 -1.18 -10.85 2.94
N ALA A 92 -0.39 -11.68 3.59
CA ALA A 92 -0.82 -12.47 4.71
C ALA A 92 0.38 -12.65 5.63
N SER A 93 0.19 -12.36 6.92
CA SER A 93 1.25 -12.56 7.92
C SER A 93 0.67 -12.69 9.31
N GLN A 94 1.54 -12.91 10.30
CA GLN A 94 1.14 -12.92 11.70
C GLN A 94 0.79 -11.51 12.17
N SER A 95 -0.40 -11.35 12.75
CA SER A 95 -0.82 -10.11 13.40
C SER A 95 -0.22 -10.04 14.81
N LEU A 96 0.98 -9.48 14.95
CA LEU A 96 1.75 -9.55 16.21
C LEU A 96 1.04 -8.89 17.38
N TYR A 97 0.74 -7.59 17.27
CA TYR A 97 0.12 -6.82 18.35
C TYR A 97 -1.23 -6.21 17.97
N GLU A 98 -1.56 -6.13 16.68
CA GLU A 98 -2.80 -5.49 16.22
C GLU A 98 -4.04 -6.29 16.67
N HIS A 99 -3.95 -7.62 16.72
CA HIS A 99 -5.04 -8.46 17.23
C HIS A 99 -5.40 -8.16 18.70
N ALA A 100 -4.51 -7.51 19.47
CA ALA A 100 -4.77 -7.13 20.85
C ALA A 100 -5.98 -6.19 21.00
N PHE A 101 -6.27 -5.36 19.98
CA PHE A 101 -7.47 -4.50 19.95
C PHE A 101 -8.78 -5.31 19.97
N SER A 102 -8.75 -6.52 19.44
CA SER A 102 -9.90 -7.43 19.38
C SER A 102 -9.91 -8.48 20.50
N THR A 103 -8.89 -8.50 21.36
CA THR A 103 -8.76 -9.48 22.44
C THR A 103 -9.40 -8.95 23.73
N PRO A 104 -10.46 -9.59 24.27
CA PRO A 104 -11.10 -9.14 25.50
C PRO A 104 -10.22 -9.36 26.74
N GLY A 105 -10.38 -8.47 27.72
CA GLY A 105 -9.78 -8.57 29.05
C GLY A 105 -8.67 -7.56 29.29
N PHE A 106 -7.98 -7.69 30.43
CA PHE A 106 -6.86 -6.84 30.83
C PHE A 106 -5.92 -7.60 31.78
N GLY A 107 -4.76 -7.02 32.10
CA GLY A 107 -3.81 -7.59 33.06
C GLY A 107 -2.95 -8.74 32.52
N GLY A 108 -2.51 -9.62 33.44
CA GLY A 108 -1.57 -10.71 33.12
C GLY A 108 -2.10 -11.70 32.09
N GLU A 109 -3.37 -12.12 32.22
CA GLU A 109 -4.01 -13.05 31.27
C GLU A 109 -4.17 -12.44 29.88
N PHE A 110 -4.54 -11.16 29.78
CA PHE A 110 -4.57 -10.46 28.49
C PHE A 110 -3.19 -10.45 27.82
N ARG A 111 -2.14 -10.09 28.58
CA ARG A 111 -0.76 -10.07 28.07
C ARG A 111 -0.30 -11.45 27.63
N ARG A 112 -0.70 -12.50 28.34
CA ARG A 112 -0.42 -13.90 28.00
C ARG A 112 -1.10 -14.26 26.68
N LYS A 113 -2.41 -14.00 26.54
CA LYS A 113 -3.17 -14.25 25.31
C LYS A 113 -2.57 -13.53 24.10
N VAL A 114 -2.27 -12.23 24.21
CA VAL A 114 -1.68 -11.45 23.12
C VAL A 114 -0.31 -12.00 22.68
N ARG A 115 0.46 -12.57 23.62
CA ARG A 115 1.78 -13.12 23.33
C ARG A 115 1.72 -14.53 22.74
N GLU A 116 0.77 -15.36 23.18
CA GLU A 116 0.73 -16.79 22.88
C GLU A 116 -0.29 -17.16 21.79
N GLU A 117 -1.25 -16.30 21.51
CA GLU A 117 -2.34 -16.55 20.55
C GLU A 117 -2.22 -15.66 19.32
N ILE A 118 -1.02 -15.60 18.72
CA ILE A 118 -0.73 -14.74 17.56
C ILE A 118 -1.49 -15.28 16.35
N PRO A 119 -2.54 -14.61 15.85
CA PRO A 119 -3.28 -15.10 14.70
C PRO A 119 -2.61 -14.67 13.40
N TYR A 120 -2.95 -15.35 12.31
CA TYR A 120 -2.63 -14.86 10.97
C TYR A 120 -3.73 -13.93 10.49
N TYR A 121 -3.38 -12.99 9.63
CA TYR A 121 -4.35 -12.25 8.84
C TYR A 121 -4.06 -12.44 7.35
N PHE A 122 -5.05 -12.11 6.54
CA PHE A 122 -4.86 -11.85 5.12
C PHE A 122 -5.57 -10.56 4.76
N GLY A 123 -5.01 -9.83 3.79
CA GLY A 123 -5.62 -8.67 3.18
C GLY A 123 -5.52 -8.77 1.66
N ILE A 124 -6.52 -8.26 0.96
CA ILE A 124 -6.54 -8.07 -0.49
C ILE A 124 -7.12 -6.70 -0.80
N THR A 125 -6.55 -6.01 -1.79
CA THR A 125 -6.94 -4.67 -2.19
C THR A 125 -7.06 -4.60 -3.69
N ALA A 126 -8.14 -4.00 -4.19
CA ALA A 126 -8.30 -3.68 -5.60
C ALA A 126 -7.58 -2.36 -5.91
N GLN A 127 -6.64 -2.42 -6.85
CA GLN A 127 -5.96 -1.24 -7.37
C GLN A 127 -6.39 -0.99 -8.82
N GLY A 128 -7.02 0.16 -9.05
CA GLY A 128 -7.39 0.66 -10.36
C GLY A 128 -6.25 1.42 -11.02
N GLU A 129 -6.22 1.34 -12.35
CA GLU A 129 -5.43 2.19 -13.23
C GLU A 129 -6.28 3.34 -13.77
#